data_AF-A0A382YV48-F1
#
_entry.id   AF-A0A382YV48-F1
#
_cell.length_a   1.000
_cell.length_b   1.000
_cell.length_c   1.000
_cell.angle_alpha   90.00
_cell.angle_beta   90.00
_cell.angle_gamma   90.00
#
_symmetry.space_group_name_H-M   'P 1'
#
loop_
_entity.id
_entity.type
_entity.pdbx_description
1 polymer ?
#
loop_
_entity_poly.entity_id
_entity_poly.type
_entity_poly.pdbx_seq_one_letter_code
_entity_poly.pdbx_strand_id
1 'polypeptide(L)'
;MNRILPLVLSSFLLSTANSKEAKTVNWPQFRGPGGSGVAEGFPTPTTWDVPASRNVKWKTTIPGLGHSCPTIWGDRVFVTSAISGRKEDSLKIGIYHEIAPVEKDGVHVWRLYCIDKASGEILWE
;
A
#
# COMPACT_ATOMS: atom_id res chain seq x y z
N MET A 1 40.89 -59.60 5.00
CA MET A 1 41.21 -58.21 4.63
C MET A 1 40.14 -57.68 3.69
N ASN A 2 39.21 -56.89 4.24
CA ASN A 2 38.92 -55.50 3.83
C ASN A 2 37.81 -55.43 2.76
N ARG A 3 36.75 -54.63 2.85
CA ARG A 3 36.18 -53.69 3.84
C ARG A 3 34.73 -53.50 3.40
N ILE A 4 33.76 -53.68 4.30
CA ILE A 4 32.34 -53.44 4.04
C ILE A 4 32.10 -51.93 4.21
N LEU A 5 31.66 -51.24 3.16
CA LEU A 5 31.31 -49.82 3.20
C LEU A 5 29.81 -49.69 3.52
N PRO A 6 29.38 -49.05 4.63
CA PRO A 6 27.96 -48.82 4.85
C PRO A 6 27.52 -47.61 4.00
N LEU A 7 26.55 -47.86 3.13
CA LEU A 7 25.84 -46.84 2.38
C LEU A 7 24.96 -46.05 3.38
N VAL A 8 25.45 -44.91 3.88
CA VAL A 8 24.64 -44.02 4.71
C VAL A 8 23.73 -43.20 3.80
N LEU A 9 22.52 -43.69 3.58
CA LEU A 9 21.47 -42.97 2.87
C LEU A 9 20.86 -41.93 3.82
N SER A 10 21.44 -40.72 3.84
CA SER A 10 20.90 -39.61 4.64
C SER A 10 19.64 -39.06 3.97
N SER A 11 18.47 -39.53 4.40
CA SER A 11 17.18 -39.04 3.95
C SER A 11 16.94 -37.62 4.49
N PHE A 12 17.15 -36.61 3.65
CA PHE A 12 16.77 -35.23 3.93
C PHE A 12 15.24 -35.14 3.89
N LEU A 13 14.60 -35.20 5.06
CA LEU A 13 13.18 -34.90 5.21
C LEU A 13 12.98 -33.40 4.91
N LEU A 14 12.62 -33.09 3.67
CA LEU A 14 12.15 -31.78 3.26
C LEU A 14 10.81 -31.55 3.97
N SER A 15 10.87 -30.95 5.17
CA SER A 15 9.67 -30.52 5.87
C SER A 15 9.04 -29.41 5.04
N THR A 16 8.04 -29.76 4.23
CA THR A 16 7.20 -28.79 3.53
C THR A 16 6.40 -28.06 4.61
N ALA A 17 6.96 -26.97 5.12
CA ALA A 17 6.21 -26.01 5.91
C ALA A 17 5.06 -25.52 5.02
N ASN A 18 3.87 -26.06 5.25
CA ASN A 18 2.65 -25.64 4.58
C ASN A 18 2.31 -24.25 5.13
N SER A 19 2.99 -23.22 4.62
CA SER A 19 2.67 -21.84 4.91
C SER A 19 1.22 -21.63 4.48
N LYS A 20 0.32 -21.44 5.45
CA LYS A 20 -0.99 -20.87 5.18
C LYS A 20 -0.73 -19.52 4.52
N GLU A 21 -0.79 -19.49 3.20
CA GLU A 21 -0.85 -18.24 2.45
C GLU A 21 -2.09 -17.53 2.98
N ALA A 22 -1.88 -16.47 3.77
CA ALA A 22 -2.96 -15.56 4.09
C ALA A 22 -3.51 -15.11 2.73
N LYS A 23 -4.81 -15.29 2.49
CA LYS A 23 -5.45 -14.80 1.28
C LYS A 23 -5.25 -13.29 1.22
N THR A 24 -4.20 -12.84 0.53
CA THR A 24 -4.03 -11.44 0.19
C THR A 24 -5.03 -11.15 -0.91
N VAL A 25 -5.95 -10.25 -0.63
CA VAL A 25 -6.83 -9.70 -1.65
C VAL A 25 -6.15 -8.48 -2.23
N ASN A 26 -5.83 -8.55 -3.51
CA ASN A 26 -5.37 -7.39 -4.25
C ASN A 26 -6.52 -6.40 -4.45
N TRP A 27 -6.19 -5.11 -4.48
CA TRP A 27 -7.12 -4.01 -4.70
C TRP A 27 -6.64 -3.18 -5.89
N PRO A 28 -6.87 -3.64 -7.13
CA PRO A 28 -6.18 -3.11 -8.32
C PRO A 28 -6.72 -1.78 -8.84
N GLN A 29 -7.86 -1.29 -8.35
CA GLN A 29 -8.55 -0.13 -8.92
C GLN A 29 -9.44 0.59 -7.90
N PHE A 30 -10.04 1.72 -8.31
CA PHE A 30 -11.06 2.41 -7.54
C PHE A 30 -12.20 1.46 -7.19
N ARG A 31 -12.53 1.38 -5.90
CA ARG A 31 -13.51 0.43 -5.34
C ARG A 31 -13.13 -1.05 -5.51
N GLY A 32 -11.89 -1.38 -5.84
CA GLY A 32 -11.34 -2.73 -5.66
C GLY A 32 -11.76 -3.75 -6.72
N PRO A 33 -11.68 -5.06 -6.41
CA PRO A 33 -12.03 -6.13 -7.33
C PRO A 33 -13.44 -5.97 -7.89
N GLY A 34 -13.58 -5.89 -9.21
CA GLY A 34 -14.87 -5.68 -9.88
C GLY A 34 -15.54 -4.32 -9.60
N GLY A 35 -14.86 -3.39 -8.92
CA GLY A 35 -15.41 -2.05 -8.61
C GLY A 35 -16.51 -2.06 -7.53
N SER A 36 -16.61 -3.13 -6.74
CA SER A 36 -17.70 -3.34 -5.78
C SER A 36 -17.63 -2.46 -4.54
N GLY A 37 -16.42 -2.07 -4.11
CA GLY A 37 -16.17 -1.39 -2.85
C GLY A 37 -16.26 -2.31 -1.64
N VAL A 38 -16.25 -3.64 -1.85
CA VAL A 38 -16.45 -4.63 -0.78
C VAL A 38 -15.17 -5.42 -0.54
N ALA A 39 -14.77 -5.52 0.73
CA ALA A 39 -13.74 -6.43 1.21
C ALA A 39 -14.38 -7.49 2.12
N GLU A 40 -14.45 -8.74 1.69
CA GLU A 40 -15.08 -9.84 2.45
C GLU A 40 -14.06 -10.65 3.25
N GLY A 41 -14.49 -11.19 4.40
CA GLY A 41 -13.73 -12.21 5.13
C GLY A 41 -12.60 -11.70 6.02
N PHE A 42 -12.50 -10.39 6.26
CA PHE A 42 -11.50 -9.81 7.15
C PHE A 42 -12.17 -9.15 8.37
N PRO A 43 -11.79 -9.49 9.61
CA PRO A 43 -12.19 -8.73 10.78
C PRO A 43 -11.55 -7.33 10.71
N THR A 44 -12.34 -6.32 10.39
CA THR A 44 -11.89 -4.93 10.27
C THR A 44 -12.20 -4.14 11.54
N PRO A 45 -11.26 -3.31 12.05
CA PRO A 45 -11.54 -2.42 13.17
C PRO A 45 -12.74 -1.51 12.87
N THR A 46 -13.71 -1.46 13.79
CA THR A 46 -14.90 -0.58 13.68
C THR A 46 -14.73 0.75 14.42
N THR A 47 -13.61 0.93 15.09
CA THR A 47 -13.24 2.18 15.77
C THR A 47 -11.80 2.54 15.45
N TRP A 48 -11.47 3.83 15.38
CA TRP A 48 -10.12 4.32 15.15
C TRP A 48 -9.94 5.69 15.82
N ASP A 49 -8.68 6.07 16.08
CA ASP A 49 -8.29 7.40 16.53
C ASP A 49 -6.92 7.73 15.92
N VAL A 50 -6.90 8.65 14.96
CA VAL A 50 -5.67 8.99 14.22
C VAL A 50 -4.69 9.82 15.06
N PRO A 51 -5.13 10.84 15.83
CA PRO A 51 -4.28 11.52 16.80
C PRO A 51 -3.67 10.58 17.85
N ALA A 52 -4.49 9.73 18.48
CA ALA A 52 -4.03 8.79 19.51
C ALA A 52 -3.39 7.50 18.93
N SER A 53 -3.34 7.38 17.60
CA SER A 53 -2.83 6.21 16.87
C SER A 53 -3.51 4.87 17.24
N ARG A 54 -4.78 4.91 17.69
CA ARG A 54 -5.57 3.70 17.99
C ARG A 54 -6.09 3.08 16.70
N ASN A 55 -5.81 1.79 16.51
CA ASN A 55 -6.14 1.03 15.29
C ASN A 55 -5.57 1.65 14.00
N VAL A 56 -4.45 2.39 14.12
CA VAL A 56 -3.68 2.91 12.99
C VAL A 56 -2.38 2.14 12.89
N LYS A 57 -2.14 1.46 11.77
CA LYS A 57 -0.95 0.61 11.61
C LYS A 57 0.32 1.42 11.33
N TRP A 58 0.21 2.42 10.47
CA TRP A 58 1.30 3.32 10.09
C TRP A 58 0.72 4.60 9.49
N LYS A 59 1.56 5.64 9.39
CA LYS A 59 1.28 6.90 8.72
C LYS A 59 2.53 7.30 7.94
N THR A 60 2.35 7.67 6.67
CA THR A 60 3.45 8.01 5.77
C THR A 60 3.12 9.36 5.12
N THR A 61 4.01 10.33 5.29
CA THR A 61 3.86 11.63 4.64
C THR A 61 4.15 11.49 3.15
N ILE A 62 3.19 11.87 2.31
CA ILE A 62 3.34 11.90 0.86
C ILE A 62 3.35 13.36 0.40
N PRO A 63 4.39 13.82 -0.32
CA PRO A 63 4.43 15.19 -0.86
C PRO A 63 3.29 15.47 -1.84
N GLY A 64 2.79 16.71 -1.82
CA GLY A 64 1.72 17.18 -2.71
C GLY A 64 0.31 16.86 -2.24
N LEU A 65 -0.69 17.16 -3.08
CA LEU A 65 -2.09 16.82 -2.84
C LEU A 65 -2.43 15.47 -3.48
N GLY A 66 -2.58 14.45 -2.63
CA GLY A 66 -2.99 13.11 -3.04
C GLY A 66 -4.52 12.96 -3.03
N HIS A 67 -5.15 13.08 -4.22
CA HIS A 67 -6.57 12.74 -4.43
C HIS A 67 -6.78 11.34 -4.99
N SER A 68 -5.72 10.54 -5.08
CA SER A 68 -5.76 9.21 -5.67
C SER A 68 -6.39 8.17 -4.75
N CYS A 69 -6.93 7.10 -5.33
CA CYS A 69 -7.26 5.91 -4.58
C CYS A 69 -6.03 4.99 -4.51
N PRO A 70 -5.66 4.47 -3.33
CA PRO A 70 -4.54 3.54 -3.22
C PRO A 70 -4.85 2.23 -3.97
N THR A 71 -3.84 1.70 -4.65
CA THR A 71 -3.85 0.36 -5.25
C THR A 71 -3.04 -0.59 -4.39
N ILE A 72 -3.54 -1.79 -4.13
CA ILE A 72 -2.86 -2.79 -3.29
C ILE A 72 -2.57 -4.03 -4.13
N TRP A 73 -1.32 -4.48 -4.15
CA TRP A 73 -0.94 -5.73 -4.79
C TRP A 73 0.12 -6.45 -3.96
N GLY A 74 -0.17 -7.66 -3.49
CA GLY A 74 0.75 -8.36 -2.59
C GLY A 74 0.97 -7.56 -1.31
N ASP A 75 2.24 -7.31 -0.98
CA ASP A 75 2.68 -6.51 0.17
C ASP A 75 3.07 -5.08 -0.21
N ARG A 76 2.46 -4.56 -1.28
CA ARG A 76 2.72 -3.21 -1.79
C ARG A 76 1.43 -2.38 -1.83
N VAL A 77 1.57 -1.11 -1.47
CA VAL A 77 0.56 -0.07 -1.63
C VAL A 77 1.12 0.97 -2.59
N PHE A 78 0.36 1.29 -3.63
CA PHE A 78 0.73 2.27 -4.64
C PHE A 78 -0.19 3.47 -4.54
N VAL A 79 0.38 4.67 -4.52
CA VAL A 79 -0.35 5.93 -4.48
C VAL A 79 0.25 6.93 -5.45
N THR A 80 -0.60 7.70 -6.11
CA THR A 80 -0.15 8.82 -6.95
C THR A 80 -0.39 10.14 -6.25
N SER A 81 0.49 11.11 -6.47
CA SER A 81 0.37 12.47 -5.94
C SER A 81 0.77 13.50 -6.99
N ALA A 82 0.18 14.69 -6.88
CA ALA A 82 0.56 15.86 -7.64
C ALA A 82 1.22 16.87 -6.69
N ILE A 83 2.49 17.17 -6.91
CA ILE A 83 3.24 18.15 -6.12
C ILE A 83 3.18 19.47 -6.88
N SER A 84 2.49 20.46 -6.30
CA SER A 84 2.47 21.80 -6.88
C SER A 84 3.79 22.54 -6.60
N GLY A 85 4.27 23.28 -7.59
CA GLY A 85 5.33 24.28 -7.40
C GLY A 85 4.86 25.55 -6.65
N ARG A 86 3.59 25.62 -6.23
CA ARG A 86 3.04 26.73 -5.46
C ARG A 86 3.45 26.66 -3.99
N LYS A 87 3.63 27.83 -3.37
CA LYS A 87 3.92 27.96 -1.95
C LYS A 87 2.71 27.63 -1.05
N GLU A 88 1.50 27.69 -1.61
CA GLU A 88 0.24 27.55 -0.89
C GLU A 88 -0.61 26.48 -1.58
N ASP A 89 -0.22 25.22 -1.36
CA ASP A 89 -0.89 24.04 -1.88
C ASP A 89 -1.59 23.31 -0.72
N SER A 90 -2.69 23.89 -0.24
CA SER A 90 -3.46 23.36 0.89
C SER A 90 -4.79 22.78 0.42
N LEU A 91 -5.23 21.71 1.10
CA LEU A 91 -6.53 21.10 0.86
C LEU A 91 -7.65 22.11 1.15
N LYS A 92 -8.38 22.50 0.11
CA LYS A 92 -9.59 23.34 0.24
C LYS A 92 -10.81 22.43 0.46
N ILE A 93 -11.43 22.50 1.64
CA ILE A 93 -12.61 21.70 2.05
C ILE A 93 -13.92 22.52 1.97
N GLY A 94 -14.83 22.22 1.04
CA GLY A 94 -16.12 22.93 0.91
C GLY A 94 -16.53 23.20 -0.54
N ILE A 95 -17.62 23.93 -0.76
CA ILE A 95 -18.03 24.38 -2.09
C ILE A 95 -17.20 25.61 -2.47
N TYR A 96 -15.98 25.38 -2.93
CA TYR A 96 -15.06 26.43 -3.40
C TYR A 96 -14.99 26.46 -4.92
N HIS A 97 -16.16 26.39 -5.56
CA HIS A 97 -16.24 26.41 -7.01
C HIS A 97 -16.00 27.84 -7.52
N GLU A 98 -14.74 28.17 -7.75
CA GLU A 98 -14.40 29.14 -8.79
C GLU A 98 -14.34 28.38 -10.11
N ILE A 99 -15.24 28.73 -11.03
CA ILE A 99 -15.24 28.21 -12.41
C ILE A 99 -14.22 28.93 -13.30
N ALA A 100 -13.52 29.93 -12.74
CA ALA A 100 -12.49 30.67 -13.45
C ALA A 100 -11.27 29.77 -13.70
N PRO A 101 -10.65 29.84 -14.89
CA PRO A 101 -9.39 29.17 -15.14
C PRO A 101 -8.32 29.59 -14.13
N VAL A 102 -7.47 28.64 -13.76
CA VAL A 102 -6.37 28.90 -12.84
C VAL A 102 -5.23 29.60 -13.61
N GLU A 103 -5.06 30.90 -13.38
CA GLU A 103 -4.13 31.71 -14.18
C GLU A 103 -2.63 31.45 -13.89
N LYS A 104 -2.29 30.84 -12.75
CA LYS A 104 -0.88 30.68 -12.30
C LYS A 104 -0.63 29.37 -11.59
N ASP A 105 -0.88 28.26 -12.26
CA ASP A 105 -0.88 26.94 -11.62
C ASP A 105 0.51 26.41 -11.25
N GLY A 106 1.57 27.06 -11.73
CA GLY A 106 2.93 26.59 -11.52
C GLY A 106 3.19 25.26 -12.24
N VAL A 107 4.42 24.76 -12.11
CA VAL A 107 4.76 23.43 -12.63
C VAL A 107 4.32 22.39 -11.60
N HIS A 108 3.62 21.36 -12.08
CA HIS A 108 3.25 20.20 -11.26
C HIS A 108 4.18 19.03 -11.54
N VAL A 109 4.62 18.36 -10.47
CA VAL A 109 5.36 17.10 -10.57
C VAL A 109 4.44 15.96 -10.14
N TRP A 110 4.18 15.06 -11.08
CA TRP A 110 3.39 13.85 -10.84
C TRP A 110 4.31 12.73 -10.36
N ARG A 111 3.95 12.09 -9.24
CA ARG A 111 4.74 11.02 -8.62
C ARG A 111 3.90 9.78 -8.39
N LEU A 112 4.54 8.62 -8.47
CA LEU A 112 3.99 7.31 -8.10
C LEU A 112 4.85 6.72 -7.00
N TYR A 113 4.29 6.59 -5.81
CA TYR A 113 4.99 6.00 -4.67
C TYR A 113 4.62 4.53 -4.53
N CYS A 114 5.61 3.70 -4.24
CA CYS A 114 5.43 2.33 -3.79
C CYS A 114 5.80 2.23 -2.32
N ILE A 115 4.85 1.75 -1.52
CA ILE A 115 4.93 1.71 -0.08
C ILE A 115 4.83 0.25 0.37
N ASP A 116 5.66 -0.15 1.33
CA ASP A 116 5.54 -1.44 1.97
C ASP A 116 4.26 -1.49 2.83
N LYS A 117 3.39 -2.47 2.57
CA LYS A 117 2.08 -2.60 3.23
C LYS A 117 2.21 -2.86 4.74
N ALA A 118 3.30 -3.48 5.18
CA ALA A 118 3.49 -3.84 6.57
C ALA A 118 4.04 -2.67 7.40
N SER A 119 5.06 -1.98 6.91
CA SER A 119 5.76 -0.91 7.64
C SER A 119 5.25 0.50 7.32
N GLY A 120 4.71 0.73 6.13
CA GLY A 120 4.42 2.08 5.62
C GLY A 120 5.66 2.79 5.05
N GLU A 121 6.80 2.11 4.92
CA GLU A 121 8.01 2.67 4.33
C GLU A 121 7.86 2.88 2.82
N ILE A 122 8.34 4.01 2.31
CA ILE A 122 8.44 4.24 0.86
C ILE A 122 9.62 3.43 0.33
N LEU A 123 9.33 2.48 -0.55
CA LEU A 123 10.33 1.63 -1.19
C LEU A 123 10.97 2.30 -2.41
N TRP A 124 10.17 3.06 -3.17
CA TRP A 124 10.60 3.88 -4.31
C TRP A 124 9.50 4.87 -4.71
N GLU A 125 9.85 5.87 -5.54
CA GLU A 125 9.00 6.96 -6.03
C GLU A 125 9.29 7.42 -7.47
#